data_AF-A0A9E0YGA3-F1
#
_entry.id   AF-A0A9E0YGA3-F1
#
_cell.length_a   1.000
_cell.length_b   1.000
_cell.length_c   1.000
_cell.angle_alpha   90.00
_cell.angle_beta   90.00
_cell.angle_gamma   90.00
#
_symmetry.space_group_name_H-M   'P 1'
#
loop_
_entity.id
_entity.type
_entity.pdbx_description
1 polymer ?
#
loop_
_entity_poly.entity_id
_entity_poly.type
_entity_poly.pdbx_seq_one_letter_code
_entity_poly.pdbx_strand_id
1 'polypeptide(L)' 'MKHTTPQSEQLTIITTHTNADFDAVGSMLAAQKLYPGALVVFPGFHEKNMKNFFVSTMAYLFNMAEYRKIEN' A
#
# COMPACT_ATOMS: atom_id res chain seq x y z
N MET A 1 17.79 30.05 -25.59
CA MET A 1 16.72 29.02 -25.57
C MET A 1 16.65 28.47 -24.16
N LYS A 2 15.55 28.68 -23.44
CA LYS A 2 15.36 28.10 -22.10
C LYS A 2 14.89 26.67 -22.31
N HIS A 3 15.73 25.69 -21.98
CA HIS A 3 15.30 24.30 -21.90
C HIS A 3 14.44 24.15 -20.64
N THR A 4 13.13 24.33 -20.78
CA THR A 4 12.16 23.85 -19.78
C THR A 4 11.96 22.37 -20.03
N THR A 5 12.82 21.54 -19.42
CA THR A 5 12.55 20.12 -19.26
C THR A 5 11.19 20.01 -18.54
N PRO A 6 10.21 19.25 -19.05
CA PRO A 6 9.00 18.99 -18.29
C PRO A 6 9.46 18.39 -16.96
N GLN A 7 9.06 19.01 -15.86
CA GLN A 7 9.36 18.53 -14.53
C GLN A 7 8.69 17.16 -14.42
N SER A 8 9.44 16.09 -14.65
CA SER A 8 8.96 14.74 -14.48
C SER A 8 8.45 14.66 -13.05
N GLU A 9 7.16 14.41 -12.87
CA GLU A 9 6.63 14.14 -11.53
C GLU A 9 7.55 13.12 -10.86
N GLN A 10 8.12 13.48 -9.71
CA GLN A 10 9.07 12.62 -9.02
C GLN A 10 8.34 11.35 -8.59
N LEU A 11 8.57 10.27 -9.33
CA LEU A 11 8.03 8.96 -9.02
C LEU A 11 8.59 8.48 -7.67
N THR A 12 7.73 8.38 -6.67
CA THR A 12 8.06 7.82 -5.36
C THR A 12 7.51 6.40 -5.30
N ILE A 13 8.39 5.43 -5.01
CA ILE A 13 8.02 4.00 -4.91
C ILE A 13 8.09 3.55 -3.46
N ILE A 14 7.07 2.81 -3.03
CA ILE A 14 7.05 2.07 -1.76
C ILE A 14 7.09 0.58 -2.08
N THR A 15 8.09 -0.12 -1.58
CA THR A 15 8.26 -1.57 -1.79
C THR A 15 8.96 -2.21 -0.59
N THR A 16 9.11 -3.54 -0.60
CA THR A 16 9.82 -4.31 0.43
C THR A 16 10.54 -5.52 -0.20
N HIS A 17 11.19 -6.34 0.62
CA HIS A 17 11.88 -7.55 0.20
C HIS A 17 10.90 -8.61 -0.37
N THR A 18 11.39 -9.54 -1.20
CA THR A 18 10.57 -10.48 -2.00
C THR A 18 9.79 -11.50 -1.19
N ASN A 19 10.20 -11.80 0.04
CA ASN A 19 9.52 -12.72 0.94
C ASN A 19 8.77 -11.97 2.06
N ALA A 20 8.04 -10.93 1.65
CA ALA A 20 7.36 -10.01 2.55
C ALA A 20 6.53 -10.74 3.61
N ASP A 21 6.80 -10.39 4.87
CA ASP A 21 6.08 -10.81 6.08
C ASP A 21 5.01 -9.77 6.47
N PHE A 22 4.29 -10.04 7.56
CA PHE A 22 3.15 -9.21 8.00
C PHE A 22 3.56 -7.77 8.32
N ASP A 23 4.74 -7.56 8.91
CA ASP A 23 5.30 -6.27 9.24
C ASP A 23 5.82 -5.52 8.02
N ALA A 24 6.42 -6.20 7.03
CA ALA A 24 6.74 -5.58 5.75
C ALA A 24 5.49 -5.06 5.04
N VAL A 25 4.42 -5.85 5.00
CA VAL A 25 3.15 -5.44 4.41
C VAL A 25 2.56 -4.27 5.19
N GLY A 26 2.43 -4.38 6.51
CA GLY A 26 1.90 -3.31 7.36
C GLY A 26 2.65 -1.99 7.19
N SER A 27 3.99 -2.05 7.10
CA SER A 27 4.86 -0.89 6.89
C SER A 27 4.64 -0.23 5.53
N MET A 28 4.49 -1.02 4.46
CA MET A 28 4.16 -0.48 3.13
C MET A 28 2.83 0.28 3.14
N LEU A 29 1.84 -0.22 3.87
CA LEU A 29 0.51 0.40 3.96
C LEU A 29 0.51 1.68 4.81
N ALA A 30 1.25 1.67 5.91
CA ALA A 30 1.49 2.86 6.72
C ALA A 30 2.22 3.93 5.89
N ALA A 31 3.25 3.55 5.14
CA ALA A 31 3.97 4.46 4.25
C ALA A 31 3.04 5.03 3.17
N GLN A 32 2.15 4.22 2.57
CA GLN A 32 1.18 4.73 1.59
C GLN A 32 0.22 5.76 2.19
N LYS A 33 -0.18 5.57 3.45
CA LYS A 33 -1.01 6.56 4.16
C LYS A 33 -0.30 7.89 4.38
N LEU A 34 1.01 7.84 4.64
CA LEU A 34 1.84 9.04 4.83
C LEU A 34 2.20 9.71 3.49
N TYR A 35 2.34 8.93 2.42
CA TYR A 35 2.74 9.39 1.08
C TYR A 35 1.69 9.00 0.04
N PRO A 36 0.54 9.69 -0.01
CA PRO A 36 -0.59 9.31 -0.88
C PRO A 36 -0.29 9.38 -2.38
N GLY A 37 0.72 10.14 -2.80
CA GLY A 37 1.18 10.22 -4.19
C GLY A 37 2.22 9.17 -4.57
N ALA A 38 2.65 8.33 -3.64
CA ALA A 38 3.57 7.24 -3.92
C ALA A 38 2.85 6.04 -4.57
N LEU A 39 3.60 5.27 -5.36
CA LEU A 39 3.15 4.01 -5.93
C LEU A 39 3.65 2.84 -5.08
N VAL A 40 2.73 2.07 -4.53
CA VAL A 40 3.04 0.83 -3.83
C VAL A 40 3.30 -0.29 -4.83
N VAL A 41 4.51 -0.83 -4.85
CA VAL A 41 4.90 -1.96 -5.69
C VAL A 41 5.08 -3.18 -4.81
N PHE A 42 4.12 -4.11 -4.93
CA PHE A 42 4.06 -5.31 -4.12
C PHE A 42 5.01 -6.39 -4.68
N PRO A 43 5.98 -6.93 -3.90
CA PRO A 43 7.04 -7.78 -4.44
C PRO A 43 6.64 -9.26 -4.65
N GLY A 44 5.42 -9.65 -4.26
CA GLY A 44 4.83 -10.98 -4.46
C GLY A 44 4.45 -11.69 -3.15
N PHE A 45 3.65 -12.75 -3.24
CA PHE A 45 3.28 -13.61 -2.10
C PHE A 45 3.69 -15.05 -2.38
N HIS A 46 4.45 -15.66 -1.48
CA HIS A 46 4.67 -17.11 -1.48
C HIS A 46 3.54 -17.87 -0.73
N GLU A 47 2.87 -17.22 0.23
CA GLU A 47 1.86 -17.89 1.07
C GLU A 47 0.43 -17.37 0.87
N LYS A 48 -0.53 -18.29 0.83
CA LYS A 48 -1.97 -18.00 0.67
C LYS A 48 -2.53 -17.15 1.83
N ASN A 49 -2.00 -17.31 3.05
CA ASN A 49 -2.41 -16.57 4.25
C ASN A 49 -2.10 -15.07 4.15
N MET A 50 -1.03 -14.70 3.45
CA MET A 50 -0.62 -13.31 3.30
C MET A 50 -1.58 -12.49 2.43
N LYS A 51 -2.20 -13.12 1.42
CA LYS A 51 -3.24 -12.48 0.61
C LYS A 51 -4.46 -12.11 1.46
N ASN A 52 -4.90 -13.02 2.32
CA ASN A 52 -6.05 -12.77 3.21
C ASN A 52 -5.75 -11.64 4.19
N PHE A 53 -4.54 -11.63 4.76
CA PHE A 53 -4.11 -10.53 5.62
C PHE A 53 -4.08 -9.21 4.87
N PHE A 54 -3.48 -9.15 3.69
CA PHE A 54 -3.43 -7.92 2.89
C PHE A 54 -4.82 -7.33 2.63
N VAL A 55 -5.80 -8.16 2.27
CA VAL A 55 -7.20 -7.72 2.09
C VAL A 55 -7.78 -7.18 3.40
N SER A 56 -7.55 -7.87 4.52
CA SER A 56 -8.05 -7.42 5.83
C SER A 56 -7.42 -6.09 6.27
N THR A 57 -6.12 -5.91 6.05
CA THR A 57 -5.40 -4.68 6.40
C THR A 57 -5.78 -3.53 5.47
N MET A 58 -6.12 -3.80 4.20
CA MET A 58 -6.72 -2.80 3.30
C MET A 58 -8.07 -2.31 3.81
N ALA A 59 -8.96 -3.22 4.20
CA ALA A 59 -10.24 -2.84 4.78
C ALA A 59 -10.05 -1.96 6.03
N TYR A 60 -9.10 -2.31 6.90
CA TYR A 60 -8.72 -1.47 8.04
C TYR A 60 -8.15 -0.10 7.61
N LEU A 61 -7.21 -0.06 6.68
CA LEU A 61 -6.54 1.16 6.22
C LEU A 61 -7.54 2.20 5.68
N PHE A 62 -8.54 1.71 4.94
CA PHE A 62 -9.62 2.52 4.36
C PHE A 62 -10.81 2.72 5.31
N ASN A 63 -10.70 2.31 6.58
CA ASN A 63 -11.77 2.41 7.57
C ASN A 63 -13.11 1.79 7.08
N MET A 64 -13.01 0.67 6.36
CA MET A 64 -14.16 -0.04 5.84
C MET A 64 -14.82 -0.85 6.97
N ALA A 65 -16.09 -0.59 7.22
CA ALA A 65 -16.90 -1.37 8.16
C ALA A 65 -17.70 -2.43 7.42
N GLU A 66 -17.88 -3.60 8.04
CA GLU A 66 -18.84 -4.58 7.57
C GLU A 66 -20.26 -4.03 7.76
N TYR A 67 -21.12 -4.11 6.75
CA TYR A 67 -22.49 -3.60 6.84
C TYR A 67 -23.26 -4.17 8.05
N ARG A 68 -23.00 -5.44 8.43
CA ARG A 68 -23.60 -6.11 9.59
C ARG A 68 -23.11 -5.57 10.94
N LYS A 69 -21.97 -4.89 10.97
CA LYS A 69 -21.40 -4.26 12.16
C LYS A 69 -21.81 -2.80 12.31
N ILE A 70 -22.55 -2.26 11.33
CA ILE A 70 -23.20 -0.97 11.41
C ILE A 70 -24.63 -1.21 11.87
N GLU A 71 -24.80 -1.47 13.17
CA GLU A 71 -26.12 -1.41 13.82
C GLU A 71 -26.28 -0.03 14.47
N ASN A 72 -27.53 0.46 14.54
CA ASN A 72 -27.89 1.73 15.18
C ASN A 72 -27.71 1.68 16.71
#